data_AF-A0A7W9FH73-F1
#
_entry.id   AF-A0A7W9FH73-F1
#
_cell.length_a   1.000
_cell.length_b   1.000
_cell.length_c   1.000
_cell.angle_alpha   90.00
_cell.angle_beta   90.00
_cell.angle_gamma   90.00
#
_symmetry.space_group_name_H-M   'P 1'
#
loop_
_entity.id
_entity.type
_entity.pdbx_description
1 polymer ?
#
loop_
_entity_poly.entity_id
_entity_poly.type
_entity_poly.pdbx_seq_one_letter_code
_entity_poly.pdbx_strand_id
1 'polypeptide(L)'
;MVTRSDTPPPLALKILGILALAGFGAATGAAVASLAASRAMAWSDEVALVMAVGLLAMAIASAVVMATRPASVPKGCGLLQIATLLLASAMFLLPIYGGQFATADVVFGAVIVLLVIQTVTNVLLWNKADEMLRRIMAETGAMAFFACQAALFVYAAAERLDLVGPVSSWGLIGITMGVYLCASCLAAARRGIH
;
A
#
# COMPACT_ATOMS: atom_id res chain seq x y z
N MET A 1 10.49 27.41 27.36
CA MET A 1 9.03 27.30 27.48
C MET A 1 8.62 25.89 27.12
N VAL A 2 8.29 25.09 28.12
CA VAL A 2 7.78 23.72 27.99
C VAL A 2 6.30 23.78 28.37
N THR A 3 5.42 23.59 27.39
CA THR A 3 3.99 23.38 27.61
C THR A 3 3.48 22.31 26.65
N ARG A 4 3.96 21.08 26.84
CA ARG A 4 3.27 19.88 26.35
C ARG A 4 2.70 19.22 27.60
N SER A 5 1.38 19.12 27.69
CA SER A 5 0.73 18.39 28.77
C SER A 5 1.10 16.91 28.63
N ASP A 6 1.98 16.40 29.50
CA ASP A 6 2.36 14.98 29.60
C ASP A 6 1.23 14.09 30.14
N THR A 7 -0.01 14.58 30.19
CA THR A 7 -1.16 13.76 30.56
C THR A 7 -1.48 12.80 29.42
N PRO A 8 -1.42 11.48 29.64
CA PRO A 8 -1.82 10.51 28.63
C PRO A 8 -3.27 10.78 28.22
N PRO A 9 -3.61 10.60 26.93
CA PRO A 9 -4.97 10.82 26.48
C PRO A 9 -5.93 9.96 27.28
N PRO A 10 -7.12 10.49 27.64
CA PRO A 10 -8.08 9.76 28.46
C PRO A 10 -8.43 8.43 27.79
N LEU A 11 -8.65 7.38 28.60
CA LEU A 11 -8.92 6.02 28.13
C LEU A 11 -10.03 5.99 27.07
N ALA A 12 -11.06 6.82 27.25
CA ALA A 12 -12.16 6.97 26.29
C ALA A 12 -11.68 7.40 24.90
N LEU A 13 -10.72 8.33 24.79
CA LEU A 13 -10.17 8.78 23.51
C LEU A 13 -9.36 7.67 22.83
N LYS A 14 -8.63 6.85 23.62
CA LYS A 14 -7.92 5.68 23.08
C LYS A 14 -8.88 4.63 22.53
N ILE A 15 -9.95 4.32 23.27
CA ILE A 15 -10.98 3.37 22.85
C ILE A 15 -11.67 3.89 21.59
N LEU A 16 -12.06 5.17 21.55
CA LEU A 16 -12.65 5.79 20.35
C LEU A 16 -11.70 5.71 19.15
N GLY A 17 -10.40 5.95 19.34
CA GLY A 17 -9.40 5.81 18.29
C GLY A 17 -9.30 4.37 17.75
N ILE A 18 -9.27 3.36 18.64
CA ILE A 18 -9.25 1.95 18.25
C ILE A 18 -10.52 1.58 17.48
N LEU A 19 -11.70 1.98 17.97
CA LEU A 19 -12.97 1.72 17.32
C LEU A 19 -13.06 2.38 15.94
N ALA A 20 -12.56 3.61 15.79
CA ALA A 20 -12.51 4.31 14.51
C ALA A 20 -11.61 3.58 13.50
N LEU A 21 -10.43 3.11 13.93
CA LEU A 21 -9.52 2.33 13.08
C LEU A 21 -10.14 0.99 12.69
N ALA A 22 -10.76 0.29 13.63
CA ALA A 22 -11.47 -0.96 13.37
C ALA A 22 -12.63 -0.75 12.38
N GLY A 23 -13.41 0.31 12.56
CA GLY A 23 -14.49 0.68 11.65
C GLY A 23 -14.00 1.01 10.24
N PHE A 24 -12.88 1.74 10.12
CA PHE A 24 -12.26 2.04 8.83
C PHE A 24 -11.76 0.77 8.12
N GLY A 25 -11.11 -0.13 8.86
CA GLY A 25 -10.69 -1.43 8.34
C GLY A 25 -11.88 -2.29 7.89
N ALA A 26 -12.94 -2.35 8.69
CA ALA A 26 -14.17 -3.08 8.36
C ALA A 26 -14.87 -2.51 7.12
N ALA A 27 -14.96 -1.18 7.00
CA ALA A 27 -15.52 -0.51 5.82
C ALA A 27 -14.71 -0.80 4.56
N THR A 28 -13.37 -0.75 4.67
CA THR A 28 -12.47 -1.10 3.57
C THR A 28 -12.66 -2.56 3.14
N GLY A 29 -12.73 -3.48 4.10
CA GLY A 29 -12.97 -4.91 3.83
C GLY A 29 -14.34 -5.18 3.20
N ALA A 30 -15.39 -4.52 3.68
CA ALA A 30 -16.74 -4.61 3.11
C ALA A 30 -16.80 -4.06 1.68
N ALA A 31 -16.07 -2.97 1.39
CA ALA A 31 -15.95 -2.43 0.03
C ALA A 31 -15.26 -3.44 -0.91
N VAL A 32 -14.15 -4.06 -0.47
CA VAL A 32 -13.50 -5.14 -1.24
C VAL A 32 -14.45 -6.31 -1.46
N ALA A 33 -15.10 -6.80 -0.41
CA ALA A 33 -16.01 -7.94 -0.50
C ALA A 33 -17.20 -7.68 -1.42
N SER A 34 -17.79 -6.48 -1.38
CA SER A 34 -18.92 -6.12 -2.24
C SER A 34 -18.50 -5.97 -3.71
N LEU A 35 -17.34 -5.37 -3.98
CA LEU A 35 -16.80 -5.26 -5.33
C LEU A 35 -16.40 -6.63 -5.91
N ALA A 36 -15.74 -7.47 -5.11
CA ALA A 36 -15.35 -8.82 -5.52
C ALA A 36 -16.59 -9.70 -5.76
N ALA A 37 -17.55 -9.73 -4.83
CA ALA A 37 -18.75 -10.56 -4.96
C ALA A 37 -19.65 -10.16 -6.16
N SER A 38 -19.54 -8.92 -6.64
CA SER A 38 -20.31 -8.43 -7.80
C SER A 38 -19.86 -9.02 -9.14
N ARG A 39 -18.70 -9.68 -9.21
CA ARG A 39 -18.14 -10.27 -10.44
C ARG A 39 -17.47 -11.61 -10.17
N ALA A 40 -17.58 -12.54 -11.12
CA ALA A 40 -16.71 -13.72 -11.13
C ALA A 40 -15.30 -13.28 -11.57
N MET A 41 -14.51 -12.75 -10.63
CA MET A 41 -13.13 -12.32 -10.90
C MET A 41 -12.18 -13.52 -10.80
N ALA A 42 -11.08 -13.48 -11.57
CA ALA A 42 -9.98 -14.38 -11.31
C ALA A 42 -9.33 -14.02 -9.97
N TRP A 43 -8.84 -15.00 -9.21
CA TRP A 43 -8.20 -14.77 -7.91
C TRP A 43 -7.06 -13.73 -7.98
N SER A 44 -6.33 -13.66 -9.10
CA SER A 44 -5.27 -12.67 -9.31
C SER A 44 -5.80 -11.24 -9.36
N ASP A 45 -6.98 -11.05 -9.95
CA ASP A 45 -7.66 -9.75 -9.99
C ASP A 45 -8.26 -9.40 -8.63
N GLU A 46 -8.73 -10.39 -7.88
CA GLU A 46 -9.20 -10.18 -6.50
C GLU A 46 -8.07 -9.67 -5.60
N VAL A 47 -6.89 -10.31 -5.65
CA VAL A 47 -5.72 -9.86 -4.89
C VAL A 47 -5.30 -8.45 -5.31
N ALA A 48 -5.25 -8.17 -6.61
CA ALA A 48 -4.95 -6.84 -7.14
C ALA A 48 -5.97 -5.77 -6.69
N LEU A 49 -7.26 -6.13 -6.66
CA LEU A 49 -8.33 -5.26 -6.18
C LEU A 49 -8.20 -4.97 -4.68
N VAL A 50 -7.91 -6.00 -3.87
CA VAL A 50 -7.64 -5.83 -2.43
C VAL A 50 -6.49 -4.85 -2.21
N MET A 51 -5.39 -5.01 -2.97
CA MET A 51 -4.23 -4.10 -2.90
C MET A 51 -4.61 -2.68 -3.32
N ALA A 52 -5.32 -2.52 -4.44
CA ALA A 52 -5.75 -1.22 -4.92
C ALA A 52 -6.61 -0.47 -3.88
N VAL A 53 -7.61 -1.14 -3.32
CA VAL A 53 -8.52 -0.54 -2.33
C VAL A 53 -7.78 -0.25 -1.02
N GLY A 54 -6.90 -1.15 -0.57
CA GLY A 54 -6.07 -0.92 0.62
C GLY A 54 -5.13 0.29 0.46
N LEU A 55 -4.48 0.42 -0.70
CA LEU A 55 -3.63 1.57 -1.03
C LEU A 55 -4.41 2.87 -1.09
N LEU A 56 -5.60 2.85 -1.70
CA LEU A 56 -6.50 4.01 -1.74
C LEU A 56 -6.95 4.42 -0.34
N ALA A 57 -7.33 3.44 0.49
CA ALA A 57 -7.71 3.67 1.88
C ALA A 57 -6.56 4.31 2.68
N MET A 58 -5.32 3.81 2.53
CA MET A 58 -4.15 4.42 3.15
C MET A 58 -3.85 5.82 2.62
N ALA A 59 -4.07 6.08 1.32
CA ALA A 59 -3.92 7.41 0.75
C ALA A 59 -4.92 8.41 1.36
N ILE A 60 -6.19 8.00 1.49
CA ILE A 60 -7.25 8.79 2.11
C ILE A 60 -6.92 9.04 3.58
N ALA A 61 -6.55 8.01 4.35
CA ALA A 61 -6.16 8.17 5.74
C ALA A 61 -4.97 9.13 5.89
N SER A 62 -3.96 9.00 5.03
CA SER A 62 -2.81 9.91 5.00
C SER A 62 -3.20 11.35 4.65
N ALA A 63 -4.15 11.53 3.73
CA ALA A 63 -4.69 12.84 3.37
C ALA A 63 -5.49 13.48 4.51
N VAL A 64 -6.32 12.70 5.21
CA VAL A 64 -7.05 13.17 6.40
C VAL A 64 -6.06 13.62 7.48
N VAL A 65 -5.07 12.79 7.82
CA VAL A 65 -4.02 13.15 8.79
C VAL A 65 -3.29 14.43 8.36
N MET A 66 -2.99 14.57 7.07
CA MET A 66 -2.34 15.77 6.52
C MET A 66 -3.23 17.01 6.56
N ALA A 67 -4.55 16.86 6.49
CA ALA A 67 -5.50 17.96 6.55
C ALA A 67 -5.80 18.39 8.00
N THR A 68 -5.79 17.45 8.96
CA THR A 68 -6.13 17.72 10.36
C THR A 68 -4.93 18.15 11.22
N ARG A 69 -3.70 17.99 10.73
CA ARG A 69 -2.50 18.41 11.46
C ARG A 69 -2.44 19.95 11.61
N PRO A 70 -1.87 20.48 12.72
CA PRO A 70 -1.68 21.91 12.89
C PRO A 70 -0.80 22.52 11.79
N ALA A 71 -1.16 23.73 11.33
CA ALA A 71 -0.45 24.44 10.26
C ALA A 71 1.02 24.77 10.59
N SER A 72 1.37 24.78 11.88
CA SER A 72 2.74 24.98 12.36
C SER A 72 3.68 23.81 12.08
N VAL A 73 3.16 22.62 11.74
CA VAL A 73 3.99 21.44 11.48
C VAL A 73 4.25 21.32 9.98
N PRO A 74 5.50 21.40 9.49
CA PRO A 74 5.82 21.33 8.07
C PRO A 74 5.31 20.06 7.39
N LYS A 75 4.55 20.21 6.30
CA LYS A 75 3.92 19.08 5.58
C LYS A 75 4.90 18.00 5.10
N GLY A 76 6.19 18.34 5.02
CA GLY A 76 7.28 17.41 4.72
C GLY A 76 7.07 16.73 3.38
N CYS A 77 7.41 15.44 3.30
CA CYS A 77 7.23 14.62 2.10
C CYS A 77 5.85 13.93 2.02
N GLY A 78 4.91 14.23 2.93
CA GLY A 78 3.66 13.47 3.02
C GLY A 78 2.70 13.66 1.84
N LEU A 79 2.77 14.77 1.10
CA LEU A 79 2.06 14.91 -0.17
C LEU A 79 2.57 13.94 -1.23
N LEU A 80 3.90 13.73 -1.29
CA LEU A 80 4.49 12.73 -2.18
C LEU A 80 4.08 11.31 -1.76
N GLN A 81 4.01 11.03 -0.46
CA GLN A 81 3.51 9.73 0.03
C GLN A 81 2.07 9.46 -0.42
N ILE A 82 1.17 10.45 -0.29
CA ILE A 82 -0.22 10.33 -0.74
C ILE A 82 -0.26 10.10 -2.26
N ALA A 83 0.53 10.87 -3.03
CA ALA A 83 0.61 10.70 -4.48
C ALA A 83 1.09 9.29 -4.87
N THR A 84 2.16 8.79 -4.23
CA THR A 84 2.68 7.44 -4.46
C THR A 84 1.64 6.35 -4.19
N LEU A 85 0.84 6.49 -3.11
CA LEU A 85 -0.21 5.54 -2.77
C LEU A 85 -1.37 5.57 -3.78
N LEU A 86 -1.78 6.76 -4.21
CA LEU A 86 -2.83 6.92 -5.23
C LEU A 86 -2.40 6.37 -6.59
N LEU A 87 -1.18 6.68 -7.02
CA LEU A 87 -0.62 6.17 -8.27
C LEU A 87 -0.50 4.64 -8.23
N ALA A 88 -0.01 4.06 -7.13
CA ALA A 88 0.05 2.61 -6.98
C ALA A 88 -1.35 1.97 -7.03
N SER A 89 -2.35 2.56 -6.36
CA SER A 89 -3.74 2.11 -6.44
C SER A 89 -4.27 2.15 -7.88
N ALA A 90 -4.06 3.26 -8.59
CA ALA A 90 -4.48 3.41 -9.98
C ALA A 90 -3.81 2.37 -10.90
N MET A 91 -2.53 2.07 -10.70
CA MET A 91 -1.81 1.06 -11.47
C MET A 91 -2.35 -0.37 -11.29
N PHE A 92 -2.97 -0.69 -10.15
CA PHE A 92 -3.66 -1.96 -9.95
C PHE A 92 -5.09 -1.96 -10.53
N LEU A 93 -5.80 -0.83 -10.48
CA LEU A 93 -7.16 -0.72 -11.03
C LEU A 93 -7.19 -0.68 -12.56
N LEU A 94 -6.19 -0.06 -13.19
CA LEU A 94 -6.20 0.18 -14.65
C LEU A 94 -6.26 -1.13 -15.46
N PRO A 95 -5.45 -2.16 -15.19
CA PRO A 95 -5.53 -3.42 -15.92
C PRO A 95 -6.87 -4.15 -15.73
N ILE A 96 -7.51 -4.00 -14.57
CA ILE A 96 -8.79 -4.66 -14.25
C ILE A 96 -9.96 -3.98 -14.97
N TYR A 97 -10.00 -2.64 -14.96
CA TYR A 97 -11.18 -1.87 -15.40
C TYR A 97 -10.96 -1.06 -16.68
N GLY A 98 -9.70 -0.77 -17.04
CA GLY A 98 -9.35 0.14 -18.13
C GLY A 98 -9.83 -0.33 -19.50
N GLY A 99 -9.93 -1.65 -19.71
CA GLY A 99 -10.44 -2.24 -20.96
C GLY A 99 -11.90 -1.89 -21.26
N GLN A 100 -12.65 -1.37 -20.29
CA GLN A 100 -14.03 -0.89 -20.48
C GLN A 100 -14.08 0.49 -21.15
N PHE A 101 -12.97 1.22 -21.13
CA PHE A 101 -12.91 2.63 -21.58
C PHE A 101 -11.94 2.84 -22.75
N ALA A 102 -10.97 1.95 -22.96
CA ALA A 102 -9.96 2.07 -23.99
C ALA A 102 -9.45 0.70 -24.46
N THR A 103 -8.72 0.68 -25.58
CA THR A 103 -8.07 -0.53 -26.11
C THR A 103 -6.92 -0.98 -25.19
N ALA A 104 -6.55 -2.26 -25.26
CA ALA A 104 -5.50 -2.85 -24.43
C ALA A 104 -4.16 -2.08 -24.55
N ASP A 105 -3.78 -1.69 -25.77
CA ASP A 105 -2.53 -0.94 -26.01
C ASP A 105 -2.52 0.42 -25.32
N VAL A 106 -3.67 1.12 -25.31
CA VAL A 106 -3.82 2.42 -24.64
C VAL A 106 -3.77 2.25 -23.13
N VAL A 107 -4.45 1.24 -22.58
CA VAL A 107 -4.42 0.95 -21.14
C VAL A 107 -3.01 0.59 -20.70
N PHE A 108 -2.32 -0.28 -21.45
CA PHE A 108 -0.94 -0.66 -21.16
C PHE A 108 0.00 0.55 -21.25
N GLY A 109 -0.12 1.38 -22.30
CA GLY A 109 0.63 2.63 -22.43
C GLY A 109 0.41 3.57 -21.24
N ALA A 110 -0.83 3.68 -20.74
CA ALA A 110 -1.14 4.46 -19.54
C ALA A 110 -0.48 3.86 -18.28
N VAL A 111 -0.45 2.53 -18.11
CA VAL A 111 0.27 1.87 -17.00
C VAL A 111 1.76 2.19 -17.06
N ILE A 112 2.39 2.19 -18.24
CA ILE A 112 3.80 2.56 -18.39
C ILE A 112 4.04 4.02 -18.02
N VAL A 113 3.18 4.95 -18.45
CA VAL A 113 3.27 6.36 -18.06
C VAL A 113 3.13 6.51 -16.54
N LEU A 114 2.15 5.84 -15.93
CA LEU A 114 1.97 5.83 -14.47
C LEU A 114 3.20 5.26 -13.76
N LEU A 115 3.82 4.20 -14.28
CA LEU A 115 5.05 3.62 -13.72
C LEU A 115 6.21 4.63 -13.73
N VAL A 116 6.38 5.39 -14.81
CA VAL A 116 7.40 6.44 -14.89
C VAL A 116 7.13 7.54 -13.85
N ILE A 117 5.90 8.05 -13.77
CA ILE A 117 5.50 9.07 -12.79
C ILE A 117 5.69 8.54 -11.36
N GLN A 118 5.29 7.30 -11.11
CA GLN A 118 5.44 6.61 -9.83
C GLN A 118 6.92 6.49 -9.43
N THR A 119 7.78 6.14 -10.38
CA THR A 119 9.23 6.02 -10.15
C THR A 119 9.84 7.38 -9.79
N VAL A 120 9.52 8.42 -10.57
CA VAL A 120 9.97 9.79 -10.28
C VAL A 120 9.48 10.25 -8.90
N THR A 121 8.21 10.01 -8.59
CA THR A 121 7.62 10.38 -7.28
C THR A 121 8.33 9.67 -6.13
N ASN A 122 8.65 8.37 -6.28
CA ASN A 122 9.41 7.61 -5.29
C ASN A 122 10.85 8.13 -5.11
N VAL A 123 11.52 8.52 -6.18
CA VAL A 123 12.86 9.13 -6.09
C VAL A 123 12.79 10.49 -5.38
N LEU A 124 11.81 11.32 -5.72
CA LEU A 124 11.58 12.60 -5.04
C LEU A 124 11.23 12.41 -3.57
N LEU A 125 10.43 11.38 -3.24
CA LEU A 125 10.09 11.00 -1.89
C LEU A 125 11.36 10.63 -1.10
N TRP A 126 12.23 9.77 -1.66
CA TRP A 126 13.50 9.37 -1.03
C TRP A 126 14.43 10.57 -0.77
N ASN A 127 14.52 11.48 -1.73
CA ASN A 127 15.36 12.67 -1.62
C ASN A 127 14.85 13.66 -0.57
N LYS A 128 13.53 13.73 -0.37
CA LYS A 128 12.90 14.61 0.64
C LYS A 128 12.63 13.91 1.97
N ALA A 129 12.81 12.60 2.04
CA ALA A 129 12.66 11.81 3.25
C ALA A 129 13.68 12.27 4.30
N ASP A 130 13.23 12.35 5.55
CA ASP A 130 14.14 12.40 6.67
C ASP A 130 14.85 11.05 6.86
N GLU A 131 15.84 11.01 7.76
CA GLU A 131 16.64 9.82 7.98
C GLU A 131 15.82 8.66 8.57
N MET A 132 14.78 8.96 9.36
CA MET A 132 13.92 7.93 9.93
C MET A 132 13.08 7.25 8.84
N LEU A 133 12.42 8.03 8.00
CA LEU A 133 11.60 7.54 6.89
C LEU A 133 12.45 6.78 5.87
N ARG A 134 13.63 7.32 5.53
CA ARG A 134 14.58 6.66 4.61
C ARG A 134 14.95 5.26 5.10
N ARG A 135 15.22 5.12 6.41
CA ARG A 135 15.53 3.82 7.00
C ARG A 135 14.33 2.88 7.07
N ILE A 136 13.10 3.39 7.32
CA ILE A 136 11.87 2.57 7.26
C ILE A 136 11.69 2.02 5.85
N MET A 137 11.86 2.87 4.82
CA MET A 137 11.76 2.45 3.42
C MET A 137 12.80 1.38 3.08
N ALA A 138 14.05 1.55 3.50
CA ALA A 138 15.11 0.57 3.27
C ALA A 138 14.85 -0.76 4.00
N GLU A 139 14.41 -0.73 5.27
CA GLU A 139 14.09 -1.92 6.04
C GLU A 139 12.88 -2.67 5.45
N THR A 140 11.85 -1.93 5.02
CA THR A 140 10.69 -2.48 4.31
C THR A 140 11.12 -3.22 3.05
N GLY A 141 11.97 -2.58 2.24
CA GLY A 141 12.51 -3.17 1.02
C GLY A 141 13.32 -4.43 1.29
N ALA A 142 14.20 -4.41 2.30
CA ALA A 142 15.02 -5.56 2.67
C ALA A 142 14.17 -6.75 3.17
N MET A 143 13.18 -6.50 4.03
CA MET A 143 12.27 -7.54 4.52
C MET A 143 11.43 -8.13 3.39
N ALA A 144 10.85 -7.29 2.54
CA ALA A 144 10.04 -7.74 1.41
C ALA A 144 10.88 -8.52 0.39
N PHE A 145 12.08 -8.02 0.07
CA PHE A 145 13.01 -8.71 -0.83
C PHE A 145 13.36 -10.10 -0.33
N PHE A 146 13.78 -10.23 0.94
CA PHE A 146 14.15 -11.53 1.49
C PHE A 146 12.97 -12.50 1.53
N ALA A 147 11.80 -12.04 1.99
CA ALA A 147 10.58 -12.85 2.06
C ALA A 147 10.13 -13.32 0.67
N CYS A 148 10.03 -12.41 -0.30
CA CYS A 148 9.60 -12.73 -1.65
C CYS A 148 10.64 -13.61 -2.38
N GLN A 149 11.93 -13.32 -2.24
CA GLN A 149 12.99 -14.11 -2.90
C GLN A 149 13.00 -15.56 -2.40
N ALA A 150 12.89 -15.76 -1.08
CA ALA A 150 12.82 -17.10 -0.49
C ALA A 150 11.55 -17.85 -0.93
N ALA A 151 10.39 -17.19 -0.86
CA ALA A 151 9.12 -17.77 -1.29
C ALA A 151 9.13 -18.13 -2.79
N LEU A 152 9.66 -17.25 -3.64
CA LEU A 152 9.73 -17.46 -5.08
C LEU A 152 10.67 -18.62 -5.42
N PHE A 153 11.78 -18.78 -4.71
CA PHE A 153 12.68 -19.92 -4.92
C PHE A 153 11.99 -21.25 -4.58
N VAL A 154 11.33 -21.33 -3.42
CA VAL A 154 10.61 -22.55 -3.00
C VAL A 154 9.48 -22.87 -3.97
N TYR A 155 8.71 -21.85 -4.38
CA TYR A 155 7.64 -22.00 -5.35
C TYR A 155 8.17 -22.47 -6.72
N ALA A 156 9.23 -21.83 -7.25
CA ALA A 156 9.83 -22.22 -8.52
C ALA A 156 10.40 -23.65 -8.50
N ALA A 157 10.97 -24.08 -7.37
CA ALA A 157 11.41 -25.46 -7.19
C ALA A 157 10.22 -26.43 -7.19
N ALA A 158 9.12 -26.10 -6.51
CA ALA A 158 7.90 -26.91 -6.50
C ALA A 158 7.25 -27.00 -7.89
N GLU A 159 7.19 -25.89 -8.64
CA GLU A 159 6.69 -25.86 -10.02
C GLU A 159 7.58 -26.71 -10.94
N ARG A 160 8.92 -26.62 -10.79
CA ARG A 160 9.86 -27.43 -11.58
C ARG A 160 9.74 -28.94 -11.29
N LEU A 161 9.28 -29.30 -10.10
CA LEU A 161 9.00 -30.68 -9.68
C LEU A 161 7.56 -31.12 -9.97
N ASP A 162 6.76 -30.30 -10.65
CA ASP A 162 5.35 -30.56 -10.98
C ASP A 162 4.45 -30.78 -9.75
N LEU A 163 4.81 -30.16 -8.62
CA LEU A 163 4.06 -30.25 -7.36
C LEU A 163 2.96 -29.19 -7.24
N VAL A 164 3.06 -28.10 -7.99
CA VAL A 164 2.11 -26.98 -8.00
C VAL A 164 1.92 -26.45 -9.42
N GLY A 165 0.75 -25.88 -9.70
CA GLY A 165 0.44 -25.26 -10.99
C GLY A 165 1.03 -23.85 -11.16
N PRO A 166 1.17 -23.37 -12.40
CA PRO A 166 1.76 -22.07 -12.69
C PRO A 166 0.90 -20.91 -12.19
N VAL A 167 1.55 -19.93 -11.58
CA VAL A 167 0.95 -18.66 -11.13
C VAL A 167 1.26 -17.58 -12.17
N SER A 168 0.23 -16.80 -12.54
CA SER A 168 0.42 -15.70 -13.49
C SER A 168 1.32 -14.60 -12.90
N SER A 169 2.09 -13.92 -13.75
CA SER A 169 2.90 -12.77 -13.34
C SER A 169 2.07 -11.65 -12.68
N TRP A 170 0.80 -11.52 -13.10
CA TRP A 170 -0.16 -10.62 -12.49
C TRP A 170 -0.51 -11.02 -11.04
N GLY A 171 -0.69 -12.32 -10.79
CA GLY A 171 -0.84 -12.83 -9.42
C GLY A 171 0.43 -12.59 -8.58
N LEU A 172 1.62 -12.82 -9.14
CA LEU A 172 2.89 -12.63 -8.44
C LEU A 172 3.14 -11.17 -8.03
N ILE A 173 2.79 -10.19 -8.89
CA ILE A 173 2.94 -8.77 -8.52
C ILE A 173 1.95 -8.37 -7.41
N GLY A 174 0.73 -8.91 -7.42
CA GLY A 174 -0.24 -8.74 -6.34
C GLY A 174 0.26 -9.30 -5.01
N ILE A 175 0.80 -10.52 -5.01
CA ILE A 175 1.42 -11.15 -3.82
C ILE A 175 2.60 -10.33 -3.32
N THR A 176 3.49 -9.90 -4.22
CA THR A 176 4.67 -9.09 -3.88
C THR A 176 4.26 -7.80 -3.17
N MET A 177 3.21 -7.13 -3.66
CA MET A 177 2.70 -5.92 -3.04
C MET A 177 2.09 -6.19 -1.66
N GLY A 178 1.35 -7.29 -1.50
CA GLY A 178 0.81 -7.70 -0.19
C GLY A 178 1.92 -7.93 0.84
N VAL A 179 2.97 -8.66 0.47
CA VAL A 179 4.15 -8.87 1.33
C VAL A 179 4.84 -7.54 1.63
N TYR A 180 4.99 -6.67 0.65
CA TYR A 180 5.58 -5.35 0.83
C TYR A 180 4.79 -4.48 1.82
N LEU A 181 3.45 -4.52 1.77
CA LEU A 181 2.61 -3.79 2.72
C LEU A 181 2.74 -4.33 4.14
N CYS A 182 2.75 -5.65 4.32
CA CYS A 182 3.00 -6.27 5.62
C CYS A 182 4.37 -5.87 6.17
N ALA A 183 5.41 -5.90 5.34
CA ALA A 183 6.75 -5.46 5.70
C ALA A 183 6.76 -3.97 6.10
N SER A 184 6.04 -3.13 5.38
CA SER A 184 5.93 -1.69 5.66
C SER A 184 5.28 -1.44 7.03
N CYS A 185 4.18 -2.13 7.33
CA CYS A 185 3.52 -2.05 8.64
C CYS A 185 4.44 -2.51 9.77
N LEU A 186 5.17 -3.61 9.59
CA LEU A 186 6.12 -4.12 10.59
C LEU A 186 7.29 -3.16 10.82
N ALA A 187 7.87 -2.60 9.75
CA ALA A 187 8.95 -1.62 9.85
C ALA A 187 8.46 -0.34 10.56
N ALA A 188 7.27 0.14 10.21
CA ALA A 188 6.66 1.30 10.85
C ALA A 188 6.37 1.05 12.34
N ALA A 189 5.79 -0.10 12.69
CA ALA A 189 5.49 -0.47 14.06
C ALA A 189 6.76 -0.53 14.93
N ARG A 190 7.84 -1.14 14.43
CA ARG A 190 9.11 -1.22 15.15
C ARG A 190 9.71 0.15 15.48
N ARG A 191 9.45 1.16 14.65
CA ARG A 191 10.06 2.50 14.81
C ARG A 191 9.12 3.54 15.39
N GLY A 192 7.82 3.28 15.40
CA GLY A 192 6.80 4.15 16.01
C GLY A 192 6.50 3.85 17.49
N ILE A 193 7.08 2.78 18.07
CA ILE A 193 6.89 2.36 19.48
C ILE A 193 8.05 2.88 20.37
N HIS A 194 8.51 4.10 20.14
CA HIS A 194 9.46 4.79 21.02
C HIS A 194 9.02 6.24 21.28
#